data_AF-A0A0A0K0R7-F1
#
_entry.id   AF-A0A0A0K0R7-F1
#
_cell.length_a   1.000
_cell.length_b   1.000
_cell.length_c   1.000
_cell.angle_alpha   90.00
_cell.angle_beta   90.00
_cell.angle_gamma   90.00
#
_symmetry.space_group_name_H-M   'P 1'
#
loop_
_entity.id
_entity.type
_entity.pdbx_description
1 polymer ?
#
loop_
_entity_poly.entity_id
_entity_poly.type
_entity_poly.pdbx_seq_one_letter_code
_entity_poly.pdbx_strand_id
1 'polypeptide(L)'
;MGPQELAALVAREADAGVAGALRAFDSAGALTVETVVGRIGSRPASVDTPWEDVVWQAEVVMRPSGVVRDPTSEPSEAPVSDLPDLVRRLSVSALRGVGPRWADRLAQRGVLTVGDLASLSPSTVASWAGEEDGGYAVQLVARARTCAGDWPQTDASDARSVLEVSEADPGAAAGWPPGSRADAHALWSACLRLRAAVDDDVLAEVRVNAG
;
A
#
# COMPACT_ATOMS: atom_id res chain seq x y z
N MET A 1 1.73 24.67 19.34
CA MET A 1 2.92 24.08 18.71
C MET A 1 3.19 24.82 17.41
N GLY A 2 4.44 25.18 17.10
CA GLY A 2 4.77 25.88 15.86
C GLY A 2 4.88 24.93 14.65
N PRO A 3 4.84 25.44 13.40
CA PRO A 3 4.91 24.60 12.20
C PRO A 3 6.20 23.77 12.10
N GLN A 4 7.30 24.29 12.63
CA GLN A 4 8.60 23.60 12.64
C GLN A 4 8.62 22.43 13.65
N GLU A 5 7.99 22.61 14.81
CA GLU A 5 7.89 21.57 15.84
C GLU A 5 6.96 20.44 15.38
N LEU A 6 5.85 20.78 14.73
CA LEU A 6 4.93 19.79 14.20
C LEU A 6 5.50 19.07 12.98
N ALA A 7 6.20 19.77 12.07
CA ALA A 7 6.91 19.13 10.97
C ALA A 7 7.98 18.14 11.48
N ALA A 8 8.69 18.51 12.55
CA ALA A 8 9.65 17.61 13.19
C ALA A 8 8.96 16.40 13.86
N LEU A 9 7.78 16.60 14.45
CA LEU A 9 6.99 15.52 15.05
C LEU A 9 6.43 14.58 13.97
N VAL A 10 5.88 15.10 12.88
CA VAL A 10 5.43 14.31 11.73
C VAL A 10 6.59 13.59 11.08
N ALA A 11 7.76 14.22 10.92
CA ALA A 11 8.94 13.56 10.41
C ALA A 11 9.40 12.42 11.33
N ARG A 12 9.31 12.58 12.66
CA ARG A 12 9.64 11.53 13.64
C ARG A 12 8.59 10.41 13.68
N GLU A 13 7.31 10.71 13.57
CA GLU A 13 6.24 9.71 13.53
C GLU A 13 6.23 8.96 12.20
N ALA A 14 6.50 9.66 11.10
CA ALA A 14 6.78 9.04 9.81
C ALA A 14 8.03 8.16 9.91
N ASP A 15 9.12 8.64 10.51
CA ASP A 15 10.32 7.84 10.75
C ASP A 15 10.04 6.64 11.67
N ALA A 16 9.19 6.75 12.68
CA ALA A 16 8.81 5.64 13.56
C ALA A 16 7.90 4.62 12.87
N GLY A 17 6.91 5.06 12.10
CA GLY A 17 6.04 4.20 11.29
C GLY A 17 6.80 3.52 10.15
N VAL A 18 7.71 4.26 9.52
CA VAL A 18 8.66 3.76 8.52
C VAL A 18 9.68 2.86 9.19
N ALA A 19 10.16 3.11 10.41
CA ALA A 19 11.02 2.19 11.16
C ALA A 19 10.33 0.87 11.48
N GLY A 20 9.01 0.87 11.68
CA GLY A 20 8.21 -0.35 11.77
C GLY A 20 8.22 -1.16 10.46
N ALA A 21 8.02 -0.50 9.32
CA ALA A 21 8.13 -1.12 8.00
C ALA A 21 9.57 -1.55 7.67
N LEU A 22 10.56 -0.71 7.98
CA LEU A 22 11.98 -0.95 7.77
C LEU A 22 12.52 -2.05 8.66
N ARG A 23 12.04 -2.27 9.88
CA ARG A 23 12.47 -3.44 10.68
C ARG A 23 12.14 -4.77 9.99
N ALA A 24 11.09 -4.79 9.16
CA ALA A 24 10.78 -5.95 8.32
C ALA A 24 11.66 -6.05 7.06
N PHE A 25 12.32 -4.97 6.63
CA PHE A 25 13.23 -4.91 5.48
C PHE A 25 14.73 -4.90 5.85
N ASP A 26 15.08 -4.46 7.06
CA ASP A 26 16.42 -4.42 7.64
C ASP A 26 16.87 -5.84 8.03
N SER A 27 15.93 -6.70 8.43
CA SER A 27 16.15 -8.15 8.53
C SER A 27 16.53 -8.80 7.19
N ALA A 28 16.20 -8.14 6.06
CA ALA A 28 16.59 -8.55 4.71
C ALA A 28 17.77 -7.73 4.12
N GLY A 29 18.22 -6.68 4.81
CA GLY A 29 19.36 -5.86 4.42
C GLY A 29 19.25 -5.21 3.03
N ALA A 30 18.07 -4.78 2.60
CA ALA A 30 17.82 -4.35 1.21
C ALA A 30 17.81 -2.82 1.00
N LEU A 31 17.44 -2.02 2.00
CA LEU A 31 17.25 -0.56 1.88
C LEU A 31 17.70 0.18 3.14
N THR A 32 18.32 1.34 2.95
CA THR A 32 18.58 2.36 3.97
C THR A 32 17.72 3.60 3.70
N VAL A 33 17.09 4.17 4.73
CA VAL A 33 16.47 5.51 4.60
C VAL A 33 17.57 6.56 4.58
N GLU A 34 17.60 7.34 3.51
CA GLU A 34 18.55 8.43 3.34
C GLU A 34 17.95 9.74 3.85
N THR A 35 16.65 9.99 3.59
CA THR A 35 16.02 11.27 3.95
C THR A 35 14.51 11.10 4.16
N VAL A 36 13.98 11.76 5.19
CA VAL A 36 12.54 11.97 5.39
C VAL A 36 12.26 13.47 5.30
N VAL A 37 11.39 13.88 4.38
CA VAL A 37 10.96 15.27 4.21
C VAL A 37 9.49 15.39 4.60
N GLY A 38 9.22 16.03 5.73
CA GLY A 38 7.88 16.46 6.10
C GLY A 38 7.50 17.74 5.33
N ARG A 39 6.34 17.72 4.67
CA ARG A 39 5.77 18.85 3.93
C ARG A 39 4.34 19.10 4.41
N ILE A 40 3.90 20.35 4.30
CA ILE A 40 2.50 20.69 4.45
C ILE A 40 1.76 20.14 3.23
N GLY A 41 0.85 19.20 3.45
CA GLY A 41 0.06 18.52 2.42
C GLY A 41 -1.17 19.31 1.97
N SER A 42 -1.63 20.26 2.79
CA SER A 42 -2.73 21.18 2.44
C SER A 42 -2.49 22.58 2.99
N ARG A 43 -2.97 23.62 2.30
CA ARG A 43 -2.83 24.98 2.82
C ARG A 43 -3.74 25.13 4.05
N PRO A 44 -3.26 25.72 5.17
CA PRO A 44 -4.14 25.99 6.31
C PRO A 44 -5.34 26.84 5.87
N ALA A 45 -6.55 26.47 6.31
CA ALA A 45 -7.79 27.15 5.94
C ALA A 45 -7.82 28.62 6.40
N SER A 46 -7.06 28.95 7.45
CA SER A 46 -6.85 30.30 7.95
C SER A 46 -5.50 30.43 8.66
N VAL A 47 -5.06 31.66 8.93
CA VAL A 47 -3.83 31.95 9.68
C VAL A 47 -3.92 31.45 11.14
N ASP A 48 -5.14 31.30 11.65
CA ASP A 48 -5.43 30.85 13.02
C ASP A 48 -5.68 29.34 13.10
N THR A 49 -5.57 28.60 11.99
CA THR A 49 -5.76 27.14 11.99
C THR A 49 -4.71 26.50 12.90
N PRO A 50 -5.12 25.71 13.91
CA PRO A 50 -4.19 24.98 14.74
C PRO A 50 -3.32 24.06 13.88
N TRP A 51 -2.01 24.06 14.12
CA TRP A 51 -1.09 23.31 13.27
C TRP A 51 -1.39 21.81 13.28
N GLU A 52 -1.87 21.26 14.39
CA GLU A 52 -2.32 19.86 14.49
C GLU A 52 -3.44 19.48 13.51
N ASP A 53 -4.21 20.46 13.03
CA ASP A 53 -5.32 20.26 12.07
C ASP A 53 -4.88 20.45 10.61
N VAL A 54 -3.62 20.84 10.38
CA VAL A 54 -3.05 20.98 9.02
C VAL A 54 -2.69 19.60 8.50
N VAL A 55 -3.06 19.28 7.25
CA VAL A 55 -2.67 18.00 6.65
C VAL A 55 -1.19 18.05 6.32
N TRP A 56 -0.46 17.00 6.70
CA TRP A 56 0.97 16.85 6.41
C TRP A 56 1.21 15.66 5.49
N GLN A 57 2.25 15.77 4.68
CA GLN A 57 2.77 14.72 3.81
C GLN A 57 4.22 14.43 4.18
N ALA A 58 4.59 13.17 4.32
CA ALA A 58 5.98 12.76 4.43
C ALA A 58 6.43 12.16 3.10
N GLU A 59 7.55 12.65 2.58
CA GLU A 59 8.28 12.04 1.47
C GLU A 59 9.49 11.31 2.07
N VAL A 60 9.64 10.02 1.76
CA VAL A 60 10.74 9.20 2.26
C VAL A 60 11.60 8.77 1.08
N VAL A 61 12.86 9.19 1.08
CA VAL A 61 13.86 8.79 0.10
C VAL A 61 14.67 7.63 0.68
N MET A 62 14.60 6.48 0.01
CA MET A 62 15.33 5.27 0.38
C MET A 62 16.39 4.96 -0.67
N ARG A 63 17.56 4.51 -0.21
CA ARG A 63 18.60 3.96 -1.07
C ARG A 63 18.72 2.46 -0.88
N PRO A 64 18.98 1.68 -1.94
CA PRO A 64 19.42 0.30 -1.80
C PRO A 64 20.72 0.27 -0.99
N SER A 65 20.74 -0.53 0.06
CA SER A 65 21.95 -0.80 0.84
C SER A 65 22.28 -2.26 0.67
N GLY A 66 23.37 -2.57 -0.04
CA GLY A 66 23.78 -3.96 -0.32
C GLY A 66 23.37 -4.45 -1.70
N VAL A 67 23.83 -5.66 -2.03
CA VAL A 67 23.41 -6.37 -3.24
C VAL A 67 21.95 -6.71 -2.99
N VAL A 68 21.03 -5.95 -3.57
CA VAL A 68 19.68 -6.45 -3.86
C VAL A 68 19.95 -7.77 -4.54
N ARG A 69 19.67 -8.90 -3.85
CA ARG A 69 19.59 -10.17 -4.55
C ARG A 69 18.52 -9.91 -5.58
N ASP A 70 18.94 -9.64 -6.80
CA ASP A 70 18.11 -9.84 -7.95
C ASP A 70 17.72 -11.30 -7.80
N PRO A 71 16.46 -11.63 -7.49
CA PRO A 71 16.04 -12.97 -7.79
C PRO A 71 16.14 -12.99 -9.31
N THR A 72 17.30 -13.41 -9.84
CA THR A 72 17.35 -14.07 -11.12
C THR A 72 16.44 -15.28 -10.95
N SER A 73 15.15 -15.01 -11.10
CA SER A 73 14.10 -15.99 -11.23
C SER A 73 14.47 -16.70 -12.50
N GLU A 74 15.12 -17.85 -12.37
CA GLU A 74 14.98 -18.85 -13.41
C GLU A 74 13.47 -18.94 -13.69
N PRO A 75 13.02 -18.83 -14.95
CA PRO A 75 11.62 -18.90 -15.28
C PRO A 75 11.11 -20.28 -14.85
N SER A 76 10.51 -20.33 -13.67
CA SER A 76 9.89 -21.52 -13.11
C SER A 76 8.54 -21.67 -13.78
N GLU A 77 8.29 -22.83 -14.40
CA GLU A 77 7.03 -23.24 -15.05
C GLU A 77 5.87 -23.45 -14.04
N ALA A 78 5.97 -22.90 -12.84
CA ALA A 78 4.91 -22.95 -11.84
C ALA A 78 3.75 -22.02 -12.23
N PRO A 79 2.50 -22.37 -11.87
CA PRO A 79 1.32 -21.57 -12.22
C PRO A 79 1.45 -20.16 -11.66
N VAL A 80 1.30 -19.16 -12.54
CA VAL A 80 1.25 -17.75 -12.19
C VAL A 80 -0.07 -17.52 -11.44
N SER A 81 0.00 -16.96 -10.23
CA SER A 81 -1.20 -16.57 -9.49
C SER A 81 -1.89 -15.42 -10.24
N ASP A 82 -3.20 -15.55 -10.48
CA ASP A 82 -4.01 -14.51 -11.13
C ASP A 82 -4.43 -13.41 -10.14
N LEU A 83 -3.94 -13.47 -8.90
CA LEU A 83 -4.32 -12.54 -7.85
C LEU A 83 -4.07 -11.06 -8.22
N PRO A 84 -2.93 -10.64 -8.80
CA PRO A 84 -2.74 -9.25 -9.22
C PRO A 84 -3.83 -8.78 -10.18
N ASP A 85 -4.25 -9.63 -11.11
CA ASP A 85 -5.29 -9.30 -12.07
C ASP A 85 -6.68 -9.34 -11.44
N LEU A 86 -6.93 -10.24 -10.48
CA LEU A 86 -8.14 -10.22 -9.67
C LEU A 86 -8.25 -8.91 -8.88
N VAL A 87 -7.17 -8.51 -8.20
CA VAL A 87 -7.12 -7.28 -7.40
C VAL A 87 -7.34 -6.05 -8.27
N ARG A 88 -6.76 -6.00 -9.49
CA ARG A 88 -7.01 -4.92 -10.46
C ARG A 88 -8.47 -4.82 -10.87
N ARG A 89 -9.17 -5.95 -10.97
CA ARG A 89 -10.60 -6.02 -11.33
C ARG A 89 -11.56 -5.72 -10.17
N LEU A 90 -11.08 -5.63 -8.93
CA LEU A 90 -11.92 -5.25 -7.80
C LEU A 90 -12.55 -3.87 -8.04
N SER A 91 -13.78 -3.70 -7.57
CA SER A 91 -14.44 -2.40 -7.55
C SER A 91 -13.59 -1.37 -6.81
N VAL A 92 -13.57 -0.12 -7.27
CA VAL A 92 -12.93 0.99 -6.51
C VAL A 92 -13.49 1.14 -5.10
N SER A 93 -14.74 0.72 -4.86
CA SER A 93 -15.35 0.72 -3.52
C SER A 93 -14.72 -0.27 -2.54
N ALA A 94 -13.90 -1.21 -3.02
CA ALA A 94 -13.14 -2.11 -2.17
C ALA A 94 -11.91 -1.42 -1.53
N LEU A 95 -11.50 -0.25 -2.05
CA LEU A 95 -10.36 0.48 -1.51
C LEU A 95 -10.74 1.20 -0.24
N ARG A 96 -9.89 1.06 0.77
CA ARG A 96 -10.05 1.74 2.05
C ARG A 96 -10.07 3.25 1.85
N GLY A 97 -11.14 3.87 2.34
CA GLY A 97 -11.42 5.30 2.18
C GLY A 97 -12.24 5.68 0.95
N VAL A 98 -12.57 4.74 0.05
CA VAL A 98 -13.52 5.01 -1.03
C VAL A 98 -14.94 4.80 -0.50
N GLY A 99 -15.48 5.82 0.18
CA GLY A 99 -16.89 5.84 0.57
C GLY A 99 -17.84 6.04 -0.62
N PRO A 100 -19.18 5.92 -0.41
CA PRO A 100 -20.18 6.00 -1.49
C PRO A 100 -20.05 7.24 -2.37
N ARG A 101 -19.82 8.40 -1.75
CA ARG A 101 -19.64 9.67 -2.48
C ARG A 101 -18.45 9.63 -3.46
N TRP A 102 -17.34 9.01 -3.07
CA TRP A 102 -16.18 8.87 -3.95
C TRP A 102 -16.41 7.80 -5.02
N ALA A 103 -17.05 6.68 -4.65
CA ALA A 103 -17.42 5.65 -5.61
C ALA A 103 -18.32 6.20 -6.72
N ASP A 104 -19.38 6.94 -6.36
CA ASP A 104 -20.29 7.56 -7.34
C ASP A 104 -19.57 8.56 -8.25
N ARG A 105 -18.69 9.39 -7.67
CA ARG A 105 -17.90 10.38 -8.40
C ARG A 105 -16.94 9.74 -9.39
N LEU A 106 -16.26 8.65 -8.99
CA LEU A 106 -15.37 7.88 -9.86
C LEU A 106 -16.16 7.17 -10.97
N ALA A 107 -17.31 6.58 -10.62
CA ALA A 107 -18.19 5.91 -11.57
C ALA A 107 -18.74 6.85 -12.65
N GLN A 108 -19.10 8.09 -12.29
CA GLN A 108 -19.49 9.13 -13.26
C GLN A 108 -18.39 9.45 -14.29
N ARG A 109 -17.14 9.07 -14.02
CA ARG A 109 -15.99 9.24 -14.91
C ARG A 109 -15.53 7.94 -15.57
N GLY A 110 -16.30 6.86 -15.41
CA GLY A 110 -15.97 5.54 -15.95
C GLY A 110 -14.87 4.81 -15.19
N VAL A 111 -14.51 5.27 -13.98
CA VAL A 111 -13.49 4.65 -13.15
C VAL A 111 -14.20 3.70 -12.19
N LEU A 112 -14.22 2.41 -12.53
CA LEU A 112 -15.00 1.40 -11.81
C LEU A 112 -14.13 0.43 -11.01
N THR A 113 -12.89 0.23 -11.46
CA THR A 113 -11.98 -0.76 -10.87
C THR A 113 -10.75 -0.13 -10.23
N VAL A 114 -10.10 -0.88 -9.33
CA VAL A 114 -8.80 -0.52 -8.74
C VAL A 114 -7.77 -0.24 -9.84
N GLY A 115 -7.76 -1.06 -10.90
CA GLY A 115 -6.89 -0.88 -12.07
C GLY A 115 -7.14 0.45 -12.79
N ASP A 116 -8.41 0.81 -13.00
CA ASP A 116 -8.77 2.10 -13.61
C ASP A 116 -8.22 3.26 -12.78
N LEU A 117 -8.44 3.25 -11.46
CA LEU A 117 -7.98 4.32 -10.57
C LEU A 117 -6.44 4.38 -10.50
N ALA A 118 -5.76 3.24 -10.50
CA ALA A 118 -4.30 3.17 -10.48
C ALA A 118 -3.66 3.81 -11.73
N SER A 119 -4.34 3.75 -12.87
CA SER A 119 -3.88 4.30 -14.15
C SER A 119 -3.94 5.83 -14.22
N LEU A 120 -4.70 6.48 -13.33
CA LEU A 120 -4.90 7.91 -13.35
C LEU A 120 -3.77 8.67 -12.63
N SER A 121 -3.60 9.93 -13.00
CA SER A 121 -2.73 10.84 -12.25
C SER A 121 -3.45 11.38 -11.00
N PRO A 122 -2.74 11.63 -9.88
CA PRO A 122 -3.32 12.28 -8.72
C PRO A 122 -3.97 13.64 -9.04
N SER A 123 -3.37 14.43 -9.93
CA SER A 123 -3.92 15.70 -10.41
C SER A 123 -5.26 15.54 -11.13
N THR A 124 -5.42 14.47 -11.92
CA THR A 124 -6.68 14.15 -12.60
C THR A 124 -7.77 13.84 -11.58
N VAL A 125 -7.47 13.02 -10.56
CA VAL A 125 -8.45 12.67 -9.52
C VAL A 125 -8.75 13.88 -8.62
N ALA A 126 -7.75 14.70 -8.30
CA ALA A 126 -7.90 15.91 -7.50
C ALA A 126 -8.84 16.93 -8.18
N SER A 127 -8.75 17.07 -9.51
CA SER A 127 -9.62 17.98 -10.25
C SER A 127 -11.11 17.58 -10.23
N TRP A 128 -11.43 16.37 -9.75
CA TRP A 128 -12.80 15.88 -9.60
C TRP A 128 -13.33 16.06 -8.18
N ALA A 129 -12.43 16.19 -7.20
CA ALA A 129 -12.81 16.29 -5.80
C ALA A 129 -13.59 17.58 -5.51
N GLY A 130 -13.29 18.66 -6.26
CA GLY A 130 -13.78 20.01 -5.97
C GLY A 130 -13.27 20.53 -4.63
N GLU A 131 -12.26 19.88 -4.07
CA GLU A 131 -11.60 20.23 -2.82
C GLU A 131 -10.35 21.04 -3.14
N GLU A 132 -10.08 22.08 -2.35
CA GLU A 132 -8.95 22.99 -2.60
C GLU A 132 -7.59 22.30 -2.48
N ASP A 133 -7.49 21.22 -1.70
CA ASP A 133 -6.20 20.68 -1.27
C ASP A 133 -5.73 19.41 -1.99
N GLY A 134 -6.61 18.67 -2.69
CA GLY A 134 -6.24 17.50 -3.51
C GLY A 134 -5.54 16.33 -2.80
N GLY A 135 -5.16 16.45 -1.52
CA GLY A 135 -4.36 15.47 -0.78
C GLY A 135 -5.05 14.11 -0.67
N TYR A 136 -6.37 14.09 -0.55
CA TYR A 136 -7.13 12.84 -0.53
C TYR A 136 -7.06 12.08 -1.86
N ALA A 137 -7.05 12.79 -2.99
CA ALA A 137 -6.91 12.18 -4.31
C ALA A 137 -5.54 11.52 -4.49
N VAL A 138 -4.47 12.13 -3.95
CA VAL A 138 -3.13 11.53 -3.93
C VAL A 138 -3.14 10.21 -3.14
N GLN A 139 -3.76 10.20 -1.96
CA GLN A 139 -3.86 9.00 -1.13
C GLN A 139 -4.64 7.88 -1.82
N LEU A 140 -5.75 8.20 -2.48
CA LEU A 140 -6.56 7.20 -3.20
C LEU A 140 -5.80 6.58 -4.37
N VAL A 141 -5.14 7.38 -5.19
CA VAL A 141 -4.33 6.88 -6.32
C VAL A 141 -3.14 6.07 -5.81
N ALA A 142 -2.49 6.51 -4.72
CA ALA A 142 -1.41 5.76 -4.10
C ALA A 142 -1.88 4.39 -3.61
N ARG A 143 -3.01 4.29 -2.90
CA ARG A 143 -3.60 3.01 -2.47
C ARG A 143 -3.91 2.10 -3.66
N ALA A 144 -4.54 2.64 -4.71
CA ALA A 144 -4.86 1.86 -5.90
C ALA A 144 -3.60 1.29 -6.58
N ARG A 145 -2.51 2.07 -6.64
CA ARG A 145 -1.22 1.61 -7.21
C ARG A 145 -0.50 0.61 -6.32
N THR A 146 -0.61 0.76 -5.00
CA THR A 146 -0.08 -0.19 -4.03
C THR A 146 -0.65 -1.60 -4.24
N CYS A 147 -1.90 -1.69 -4.73
CA CYS A 147 -2.53 -2.96 -5.09
C CYS A 147 -1.93 -3.64 -6.34
N ALA A 148 -1.17 -2.93 -7.17
CA ALA A 148 -0.62 -3.44 -8.43
C ALA A 148 0.83 -3.94 -8.31
N GLY A 149 1.37 -4.01 -7.10
CA GLY A 149 2.75 -4.45 -6.90
C GLY A 149 2.93 -5.95 -7.08
N ASP A 150 4.19 -6.39 -7.17
CA ASP A 150 4.54 -7.79 -7.44
C ASP A 150 3.93 -8.75 -6.42
N TRP A 151 3.52 -9.92 -6.91
CA TRP A 151 2.98 -10.99 -6.11
C TRP A 151 3.95 -12.18 -6.10
N PRO A 152 4.32 -12.67 -4.91
CA PRO A 152 5.25 -13.79 -4.80
C PRO A 152 4.57 -15.10 -5.24
N GLN A 153 5.39 -16.14 -5.41
CA GLN A 153 4.85 -17.46 -5.73
C GLN A 153 4.04 -18.00 -4.54
N THR A 154 2.89 -18.58 -4.85
CA THR A 154 2.00 -19.19 -3.87
C THR A 154 1.73 -20.62 -4.27
N ASP A 155 1.68 -21.51 -3.29
CA ASP A 155 1.29 -22.90 -3.51
C ASP A 155 -0.17 -22.94 -3.99
N ALA A 156 -0.46 -23.73 -5.04
CA ALA A 156 -1.83 -23.88 -5.55
C ALA A 156 -2.79 -24.46 -4.49
N SER A 157 -2.27 -25.19 -3.49
CA SER A 157 -3.05 -25.71 -2.37
C SER A 157 -3.26 -24.70 -1.24
N ASP A 158 -2.67 -23.50 -1.33
CA ASP A 158 -2.78 -22.47 -0.29
C ASP A 158 -4.13 -21.76 -0.30
N ALA A 159 -5.10 -22.38 0.35
CA ALA A 159 -6.47 -21.88 0.45
C ALA A 159 -6.65 -20.75 1.49
N ARG A 160 -5.58 -20.17 2.04
CA ARG A 160 -5.70 -19.08 3.02
C ARG A 160 -6.15 -17.80 2.33
N SER A 161 -6.87 -16.96 3.05
CA SER A 161 -7.22 -15.62 2.56
C SER A 161 -6.03 -14.67 2.67
N VAL A 162 -6.07 -13.58 1.89
CA VAL A 162 -5.09 -12.50 2.00
C VAL A 162 -5.10 -11.92 3.42
N LEU A 163 -6.28 -11.79 4.03
CA LEU A 163 -6.42 -11.31 5.41
C LEU A 163 -5.74 -12.26 6.41
N GLU A 164 -6.03 -13.56 6.35
CA GLU A 164 -5.44 -14.58 7.25
C GLU A 164 -3.91 -14.57 7.18
N VAL A 165 -3.35 -14.46 5.97
CA VAL A 165 -1.89 -14.43 5.79
C VAL A 165 -1.30 -13.12 6.30
N SER A 166 -1.99 -11.98 6.15
CA SER A 166 -1.52 -10.69 6.68
C SER A 166 -1.47 -10.63 8.21
N GLU A 167 -2.28 -11.46 8.89
CA GLU A 167 -2.37 -11.55 10.35
C GLU A 167 -1.43 -12.60 10.95
N ALA A 168 -0.90 -13.50 10.12
CA ALA A 168 0.00 -14.54 10.55
C ALA A 168 1.40 -13.99 10.86
N ASP A 169 2.10 -14.63 11.80
CA ASP A 169 3.53 -14.42 12.01
C ASP A 169 4.33 -15.18 10.92
N PRO A 170 5.05 -14.50 10.02
CA PRO A 170 5.85 -15.16 9.00
C PRO A 170 7.03 -15.96 9.60
N GLY A 171 7.48 -15.62 10.82
CA GLY A 171 8.49 -16.40 11.55
C GLY A 171 8.00 -17.78 12.01
N ALA A 172 6.67 -18.00 12.03
CA ALA A 172 6.02 -19.26 12.36
C ALA A 172 5.56 -20.05 11.12
N ALA A 173 6.14 -19.80 9.94
CA ALA A 173 5.70 -20.39 8.67
C ALA A 173 5.92 -21.92 8.51
N ALA A 174 6.38 -22.61 9.55
CA ALA A 174 6.53 -24.07 9.55
C ALA A 174 5.23 -24.83 9.26
N GLY A 175 4.06 -24.22 9.53
CA GLY A 175 2.74 -24.76 9.19
C GLY A 175 2.21 -24.37 7.82
N TRP A 176 2.91 -23.52 7.06
CA TRP A 176 2.43 -23.02 5.76
C TRP A 176 2.64 -24.08 4.67
N PRO A 177 1.85 -24.07 3.58
CA PRO A 177 2.09 -24.90 2.41
C PRO A 177 3.54 -24.77 1.90
N PRO A 178 4.18 -25.86 1.45
CA PRO A 178 5.61 -25.85 1.10
C PRO A 178 5.99 -24.78 0.08
N GLY A 179 5.18 -24.57 -0.97
CA GLY A 179 5.43 -23.53 -1.98
C GLY A 179 5.38 -22.12 -1.39
N SER A 180 4.35 -21.83 -0.59
CA SER A 180 4.17 -20.53 0.08
C SER A 180 5.15 -20.29 1.23
N ARG A 181 5.76 -21.35 1.78
CA ARG A 181 6.73 -21.25 2.89
C ARG A 181 8.07 -20.69 2.41
N ALA A 182 8.51 -21.05 1.21
CA ALA A 182 9.78 -20.58 0.64
C ALA A 182 9.83 -19.04 0.61
N ASP A 183 8.69 -18.42 0.28
CA ASP A 183 8.52 -16.98 0.17
C ASP A 183 7.63 -16.39 1.28
N ALA A 184 7.59 -17.01 2.47
CA ALA A 184 6.63 -16.65 3.52
C ALA A 184 6.65 -15.16 3.90
N HIS A 185 7.85 -14.56 4.02
CA HIS A 185 8.00 -13.13 4.31
C HIS A 185 7.54 -12.24 3.16
N ALA A 186 7.83 -12.62 1.92
CA ALA A 186 7.40 -11.87 0.75
C ALA A 186 5.88 -11.94 0.59
N LEU A 187 5.29 -13.12 0.80
CA LEU A 187 3.84 -13.33 0.75
C LEU A 187 3.14 -12.54 1.86
N TRP A 188 3.63 -12.63 3.10
CA TRP A 188 3.13 -11.83 4.21
C TRP A 188 3.19 -10.33 3.91
N SER A 189 4.32 -9.83 3.39
CA SER A 189 4.50 -8.42 3.06
C SER A 189 3.54 -7.97 1.95
N ALA A 190 3.34 -8.79 0.92
CA ALA A 190 2.38 -8.52 -0.14
C ALA A 190 0.94 -8.47 0.38
N CYS A 191 0.55 -9.40 1.26
CA CYS A 191 -0.75 -9.41 1.91
C CYS A 191 -0.96 -8.18 2.82
N LEU A 192 0.05 -7.80 3.61
CA LEU A 192 -0.01 -6.63 4.48
C LEU A 192 -0.17 -5.34 3.67
N ARG A 193 0.53 -5.24 2.54
CA ARG A 193 0.42 -4.12 1.61
C ARG A 193 -0.99 -4.02 1.02
N LEU A 194 -1.62 -5.14 0.66
CA LEU A 194 -3.02 -5.16 0.23
C LEU A 194 -3.97 -4.74 1.36
N ARG A 195 -3.76 -5.21 2.59
CA ARG A 195 -4.56 -4.82 3.76
C ARG A 195 -4.49 -3.32 4.08
N ALA A 196 -3.36 -2.68 3.82
CA ALA A 196 -3.25 -1.23 3.97
C ALA A 196 -4.09 -0.45 2.94
N ALA A 197 -4.45 -1.07 1.82
CA ALA A 197 -5.11 -0.42 0.68
C ALA A 197 -6.58 -0.84 0.47
N VAL A 198 -6.94 -2.07 0.83
CA VAL A 198 -8.24 -2.71 0.58
C VAL A 198 -8.94 -3.01 1.91
N ASP A 199 -10.27 -2.94 1.92
CA ASP A 199 -11.05 -3.25 3.11
C ASP A 199 -10.95 -4.74 3.51
N ASP A 200 -10.87 -4.98 4.83
CA ASP A 200 -10.61 -6.31 5.40
C ASP A 200 -11.71 -7.32 5.00
N ASP A 201 -12.97 -6.90 4.89
CA ASP A 201 -14.10 -7.76 4.45
C ASP A 201 -13.89 -8.30 3.03
N VAL A 202 -13.29 -7.50 2.14
CA VAL A 202 -12.97 -7.94 0.78
C VAL A 202 -11.79 -8.92 0.82
N LEU A 203 -10.76 -8.63 1.60
CA LEU A 203 -9.57 -9.47 1.70
C LEU A 203 -9.81 -10.81 2.42
N ALA A 204 -10.85 -10.90 3.25
CA ALA A 204 -11.29 -12.15 3.85
C ALA A 204 -11.79 -13.16 2.81
N GLU A 205 -12.36 -12.68 1.71
CA GLU A 205 -12.91 -13.50 0.62
C GLU A 205 -11.89 -13.83 -0.48
N VAL A 206 -10.79 -13.06 -0.54
CA VAL A 206 -9.77 -13.21 -1.57
C VAL A 206 -8.69 -14.20 -1.12
N ARG A 207 -8.49 -15.27 -1.91
CA ARG A 207 -7.50 -16.32 -1.62
C ARG A 207 -6.12 -15.99 -2.18
N VAL A 208 -5.05 -16.36 -1.48
CA VAL A 208 -3.68 -16.08 -1.95
C VAL A 208 -3.30 -16.86 -3.21
N ASN A 209 -3.95 -18.00 -3.44
CA ASN A 209 -3.79 -18.85 -4.62
C ASN A 209 -4.79 -18.54 -5.75
N ALA A 210 -5.53 -17.42 -5.70
CA ALA A 210 -6.59 -17.14 -6.65
C ALA A 210 -6.10 -17.25 -8.11
N GLY A 211 -6.65 -18.23 -8.82
CA GLY A 211 -6.52 -18.59 -10.23
C GLY A 211 -7.72 -19.45 -10.63
#